data_AF-A0A8S3CRA3-F1
#
_entry.id   AF-A0A8S3CRA3-F1
#
_cell.length_a   1.000
_cell.length_b   1.000
_cell.length_c   1.000
_cell.angle_alpha   90.00
_cell.angle_beta   90.00
_cell.angle_gamma   90.00
#
_symmetry.space_group_name_H-M   'P 1'
#
loop_
_entity.id
_entity.type
_entity.pdbx_description
1 polymer ?
#
loop_
_entity_poly.entity_id
_entity_poly.type
_entity_poly.pdbx_seq_one_letter_code
_entity_poly.pdbx_strand_id
1 'polypeptide(L)' 'GVDFNVNTVAGRFLTASLYMLSIVLLATYTADLASDLTIAKSKYIISGIDDIKNGKIPFHRIGIRINTAVEDYYLTSISR' A
#
# COMPACT_ATOMS: atom_id res chain seq x y z
N GLY A 1 23.26 27.48 9.04
CA GLY A 1 23.80 26.10 9.09
C GLY A 1 25.19 26.18 9.68
N VAL A 2 25.53 25.26 10.57
CA VAL A 2 26.88 25.16 11.15
C VAL A 2 27.78 24.43 10.16
N ASP A 3 28.76 25.13 9.62
CA ASP A 3 29.73 24.59 8.65
C ASP A 3 30.88 23.95 9.44
N PHE A 4 30.81 22.63 9.66
CA PHE A 4 31.88 21.87 10.28
C PHE A 4 32.83 21.36 9.19
N ASN A 5 33.72 22.23 8.74
CA ASN A 5 34.78 21.82 7.83
C ASN A 5 35.86 21.04 8.60
N VAL A 6 35.83 19.71 8.50
CA VAL A 6 36.80 18.85 9.17
C VAL A 6 38.11 18.88 8.39
N ASN A 7 39.13 19.54 8.95
CA ASN A 7 40.41 19.74 8.29
C ASN A 7 41.25 18.45 8.15
N THR A 8 40.91 17.38 8.89
CA THR A 8 41.65 16.11 8.86
C THR A 8 41.07 15.14 7.84
N VAL A 9 41.94 14.44 7.10
CA VAL A 9 41.55 13.45 6.08
C VAL A 9 40.67 12.33 6.67
N ALA A 10 41.03 11.84 7.86
CA ALA A 10 40.25 10.81 8.56
C ALA A 10 38.84 11.29 8.93
N GLY A 11 38.71 12.55 9.34
CA GLY A 11 37.40 13.11 9.69
C GLY A 11 36.48 13.27 8.48
N ARG A 12 37.04 13.64 7.31
CA ARG A 12 36.28 13.68 6.05
C ARG A 12 35.80 12.31 5.59
N PHE A 13 36.61 11.26 5.83
CA PHE A 13 36.20 9.90 5.54
C PHE A 13 35.05 9.46 6.45
N LEU A 14 35.15 9.72 7.76
CA LEU A 14 34.09 9.39 8.71
C LEU A 14 32.78 10.11 8.41
N THR A 15 32.81 11.41 8.10
CA THR A 15 31.59 12.15 7.74
C THR A 15 30.97 11.63 6.45
N ALA A 16 31.78 11.29 5.44
CA ALA A 16 31.29 10.69 4.21
C ALA A 16 30.65 9.31 4.45
N SER A 17 31.27 8.45 5.26
CA SER A 17 30.71 7.13 5.60
C SER A 17 29.42 7.24 6.41
N LEU A 18 29.37 8.14 7.40
CA LEU A 18 28.15 8.38 8.18
C LEU A 18 27.02 8.96 7.33
N TYR A 19 27.35 9.85 6.40
CA TYR A 19 26.37 10.39 5.45
C TYR A 19 25.82 9.29 4.53
N MET A 20 26.69 8.42 4.03
CA MET A 20 26.29 7.29 3.20
C MET A 20 25.40 6.31 3.99
N LEU A 21 25.76 5.99 5.23
CA LEU A 21 24.94 5.19 6.14
C LEU A 21 23.57 5.85 6.38
N SER A 22 23.53 7.16 6.58
CA SER A 22 22.30 7.92 6.81
C SER A 22 21.37 7.84 5.60
N ILE A 23 21.91 7.94 4.39
CA ILE A 23 21.14 7.77 3.14
C ILE A 23 20.60 6.34 3.04
N VAL A 24 21.41 5.32 3.32
CA VAL A 24 20.98 3.92 3.25
C VAL A 24 19.84 3.67 4.23
N LEU A 25 19.97 4.11 5.48
CA LEU A 25 18.91 3.95 6.50
C LEU A 25 17.60 4.65 6.08
N LEU A 26 17.70 5.89 5.57
CA LEU A 26 16.54 6.63 5.07
C LEU A 26 15.88 5.91 3.88
N ALA A 27 16.67 5.41 2.95
CA ALA A 27 16.20 4.68 1.78
C ALA A 27 15.51 3.37 2.20
N THR A 28 16.07 2.63 3.14
CA THR A 28 15.47 1.39 3.66
C THR A 28 14.12 1.67 4.34
N TYR A 29 14.04 2.69 5.20
CA TYR A 29 12.78 3.07 5.84
C TYR A 29 11.71 3.50 4.83
N THR A 30 12.12 4.26 3.82
CA THR A 30 11.20 4.71 2.75
C THR A 30 10.73 3.52 1.90
N ALA A 31 11.61 2.58 1.60
CA ALA A 31 11.27 1.38 0.83
C ALA A 31 10.32 0.46 1.60
N ASP A 32 10.52 0.30 2.90
CA ASP A 32 9.64 -0.49 3.76
C ASP A 32 8.22 0.10 3.80
N LEU A 33 8.13 1.41 4.04
CA LEU A 33 6.86 2.13 4.01
C LEU A 33 6.17 2.05 2.63
N ALA A 34 6.93 2.18 1.54
CA ALA A 34 6.40 2.09 0.18
C ALA A 34 5.91 0.67 -0.15
N SER A 35 6.62 -0.35 0.32
CA SER A 35 6.24 -1.76 0.19
C SER A 35 4.92 -2.03 0.90
N ASP A 36 4.82 -1.63 2.17
CA ASP A 36 3.61 -1.77 2.97
C ASP A 36 2.42 -1.06 2.33
N LEU A 37 2.63 0.16 1.83
CA LEU A 37 1.58 0.91 1.14
C LEU A 37 1.15 0.22 -0.17
N THR A 38 2.10 -0.35 -0.91
CA THR A 38 1.83 -1.06 -2.17
C THR A 38 1.03 -2.35 -1.91
N ILE A 39 1.40 -3.11 -0.89
CA ILE A 39 0.69 -4.34 -0.48
C ILE A 39 -0.69 -4.00 0.09
N ALA A 40 -0.80 -2.96 0.92
CA ALA A 40 -2.08 -2.51 1.45
C ALA A 40 -3.01 -2.11 0.30
N LYS A 41 -2.52 -1.37 -0.70
CA LYS A 41 -3.31 -0.96 -1.87
C LYS A 41 -3.79 -2.13 -2.72
N SER A 42 -2.99 -3.19 -2.89
CA SER A 42 -3.41 -4.37 -3.66
C SER A 42 -4.43 -5.23 -2.91
N LYS A 43 -4.36 -5.29 -1.58
CA LYS A 43 -5.32 -6.05 -0.76
C LYS A 43 -6.77 -5.59 -0.93
N TYR A 44 -7.01 -4.31 -1.21
CA TYR A 44 -8.37 -3.77 -1.38
C TYR A 44 -8.98 -3.94 -2.78
N ILE A 45 -8.29 -4.57 -3.73
CA ILE A 45 -8.83 -4.83 -5.07
C ILE A 45 -9.81 -6.01 -4.99
N ILE A 46 -11.05 -5.81 -5.45
CA ILE A 46 -12.08 -6.85 -5.48
C ILE A 46 -11.89 -7.68 -6.76
N SER A 47 -11.60 -8.97 -6.64
CA SER A 47 -11.35 -9.84 -7.79
C SER A 47 -12.60 -10.58 -8.27
N GLY A 48 -13.61 -10.77 -7.42
CA GLY A 48 -14.78 -11.56 -7.78
C GLY A 48 -15.86 -11.62 -6.70
N ILE A 49 -16.88 -12.46 -6.94
CA ILE A 49 -18.04 -12.59 -6.05
C ILE A 49 -17.68 -13.26 -4.70
N ASP A 50 -16.61 -14.05 -4.68
CA ASP A 50 -16.14 -14.71 -3.45
C ASP A 50 -15.54 -13.70 -2.46
N ASP A 51 -14.90 -12.64 -2.94
CA ASP A 51 -14.42 -11.53 -2.10
C ASP A 51 -15.58 -10.80 -1.43
N ILE A 52 -16.73 -10.71 -2.11
CA ILE A 52 -17.96 -10.12 -1.59
C ILE A 52 -18.57 -11.04 -0.52
N LYS A 53 -18.64 -12.35 -0.78
CA LYS A 53 -19.14 -13.34 0.18
C LYS A 53 -18.29 -13.45 1.45
N ASN A 54 -16.97 -13.32 1.31
CA ASN A 54 -16.02 -13.39 2.42
C ASN A 54 -15.95 -12.09 3.26
N GLY A 55 -16.82 -11.10 3.00
CA GLY A 55 -16.93 -9.90 3.83
C GLY A 55 -15.82 -8.88 3.64
N LYS A 56 -15.10 -8.92 2.50
CA LYS A 56 -14.09 -7.90 2.14
C LYS A 56 -14.69 -6.50 2.01
N ILE A 57 -15.99 -6.42 1.73
CA ILE A 57 -16.78 -5.20 1.63
C ILE A 57 -17.95 -5.31 2.61
N PRO A 58 -18.28 -4.25 3.37
CA PRO A 58 -19.48 -4.26 4.20
C PRO A 58 -20.74 -4.44 3.36
N PHE A 59 -21.66 -5.32 3.78
CA PHE A 59 -22.92 -5.61 3.07
C PHE A 59 -23.75 -4.35 2.79
N HIS A 60 -23.65 -3.32 3.63
CA HIS A 60 -24.35 -2.04 3.42
C HIS A 60 -23.84 -1.21 2.23
N ARG A 61 -22.70 -1.59 1.61
CA ARG A 61 -22.14 -0.94 0.41
C ARG A 61 -22.33 -1.75 -0.87
N ILE A 62 -23.00 -2.89 -0.79
CA ILE A 62 -23.22 -3.80 -1.91
C ILE A 62 -24.69 -3.70 -2.30
N GLY A 63 -24.97 -3.42 -3.56
CA GLY A 63 -26.31 -3.34 -4.10
C GLY A 63 -26.31 -3.51 -5.62
N ILE A 64 -27.40 -4.05 -6.14
CA ILE A 64 -27.67 -4.16 -7.58
C ILE A 64 -28.67 -3.08 -7.92
N ARG A 65 -28.55 -2.49 -9.12
CA ARG A 65 -29.48 -1.47 -9.58
C ARG A 65 -30.84 -2.11 -9.87
N ILE A 66 -31.89 -1.53 -9.31
CA ILE A 66 -33.27 -1.98 -9.51
C ILE A 66 -33.75 -1.80 -10.95
N ASN A 67 -34.67 -2.65 -11.40
CA ASN A 67 -35.22 -2.74 -12.76
C ASN A 67 -34.15 -2.99 -13.82
N THR A 68 -33.19 -3.89 -13.53
CA THR A 68 -32.17 -4.29 -14.50
C THR A 68 -32.16 -5.80 -14.69
N ALA A 69 -31.72 -6.25 -15.87
CA ALA A 69 -31.59 -7.68 -16.16
C ALA A 69 -30.67 -8.43 -15.17
N VAL A 70 -29.78 -7.70 -14.47
CA VAL A 70 -28.90 -8.26 -13.44
C VAL A 70 -29.68 -8.60 -12.16
N GLU A 71 -30.68 -7.79 -11.80
CA GLU A 71 -31.60 -8.08 -10.69
C GLU A 71 -32.45 -9.31 -10.99
N ASP A 72 -33.08 -9.35 -12.16
CA ASP A 72 -33.91 -10.48 -12.61
C ASP A 72 -33.11 -11.79 -12.66
N TYR A 73 -31.88 -11.72 -13.19
CA TYR A 73 -30.97 -12.86 -13.20
C TYR A 73 -30.61 -13.32 -11.79
N TYR A 74 -30.29 -12.39 -10.88
CA TYR A 74 -29.93 -12.72 -9.50
C TYR A 74 -31.09 -13.39 -8.76
N LEU A 75 -32.30 -12.84 -8.88
CA LEU A 75 -33.51 -13.41 -8.27
C LEU A 75 -33.86 -14.78 -8.85
N THR A 76 -33.73 -14.97 -10.16
CA THR A 76 -34.18 -16.22 -10.81
C THR A 76 -33.15 -17.36 -10.68
N SER A 77 -31.85 -17.06 -10.73
CA SER A 77 -30.80 -18.09 -10.86
C SER A 77 -29.98 -18.32 -9.60
N ILE A 78 -29.83 -17.33 -8.71
CA ILE A 78 -28.95 -17.41 -7.54
C ILE A 78 -29.75 -17.58 -6.24
N SER A 79 -30.98 -17.04 -6.17
CA SER A 79 -31.79 -17.07 -4.95
C SER A 79 -32.69 -18.31 -4.78
N ARG A 80 -32.51 -19.34 -5.62
CA ARG A 80 -33.28 -20.59 -5.58
C ARG A 80 -32.60 -21.69 -4.77
#